data_AF-A0A0C3CLX4-F1
#
_entry.id   AF-A0A0C3CLX4-F1
#
_cell.length_a   1.000
_cell.length_b   1.000
_cell.length_c   1.000
_cell.angle_alpha   90.00
_cell.angle_beta   90.00
_cell.angle_gamma   90.00
#
_symmetry.space_group_name_H-M   'P 1'
#
loop_
_entity.id
_entity.type
_entity.pdbx_description
1 polymer ?
#
loop_
_entity_poly.entity_id
_entity_poly.type
_entity_poly.pdbx_seq_one_letter_code
_entity_poly.pdbx_strand_id
1 'polypeptide(L)'
;MSRNETPPWPSLYNPGLEILHIEHHPPTQPGGAYLYRADDIFRFTLYWNLVFYTPIFFVCGSYAFWNYAFPPSRRLPGNPNNRESFPLSTIQSHPLNASPLVQPPQPHKPNERRSRIAFALIVLLTFLTLSVAGAVIGSAIMGFIAAGLYKAGNF
;
A
#
# COMPACT_ATOMS: atom_id res chain seq x y z
N MET A 1 -13.03 -39.73 -20.06
CA MET A 1 -12.60 -39.81 -18.64
C MET A 1 -11.43 -38.87 -18.45
N SER A 2 -11.69 -37.58 -18.22
CA SER A 2 -10.67 -36.63 -17.78
C SER A 2 -10.98 -36.26 -16.34
N ARG A 3 -9.98 -36.44 -15.50
CA ARG A 3 -10.00 -36.31 -14.04
C ARG A 3 -10.58 -34.95 -13.61
N ASN A 4 -11.32 -34.96 -12.50
CA ASN A 4 -11.77 -33.80 -11.70
C ASN A 4 -10.57 -33.01 -11.11
N GLU A 5 -9.52 -32.75 -11.87
CA GLU A 5 -8.35 -32.03 -11.39
C GLU A 5 -8.55 -30.55 -11.70
N THR A 6 -8.96 -29.80 -10.68
CA THR A 6 -8.88 -28.35 -10.69
C THR A 6 -7.44 -27.95 -11.01
N PRO A 7 -7.21 -27.06 -12.00
CA PRO A 7 -5.87 -26.66 -12.38
C PRO A 7 -5.13 -26.02 -11.18
N PRO A 8 -3.80 -26.23 -11.07
CA PRO A 8 -3.03 -25.72 -9.94
C PRO A 8 -3.01 -24.19 -9.96
N TRP A 9 -3.17 -23.60 -8.77
CA TRP A 9 -3.00 -22.16 -8.55
C TRP A 9 -1.58 -21.74 -9.01
N PRO A 10 -1.41 -20.59 -9.71
CA PRO A 10 -2.39 -19.52 -9.97
C PRO A 10 -3.14 -19.61 -11.30
N SER A 11 -2.88 -20.61 -12.15
CA SER A 11 -3.49 -20.69 -13.48
C SER A 11 -4.83 -21.43 -13.44
N LEU A 12 -5.84 -20.84 -12.81
CA LEU A 12 -7.19 -21.45 -12.77
C LEU A 12 -8.04 -21.14 -14.00
N TYR A 13 -7.61 -20.22 -14.87
CA TYR A 13 -8.43 -19.74 -15.97
C TYR A 13 -7.59 -19.28 -17.15
N ASN A 14 -7.92 -19.73 -18.36
CA ASN A 14 -7.40 -19.13 -19.59
C ASN A 14 -8.47 -18.16 -20.13
N PRO A 15 -8.37 -16.84 -19.83
CA PRO A 15 -9.37 -15.88 -20.27
C PRO A 15 -9.47 -15.83 -21.81
N GLY A 16 -8.42 -16.23 -22.53
CA GLY A 16 -8.45 -16.33 -23.98
C GLY A 16 -9.42 -17.37 -24.50
N LEU A 17 -9.60 -18.50 -23.81
CA LEU A 17 -10.55 -19.55 -24.23
C LEU A 17 -12.01 -19.16 -23.96
N GLU A 18 -12.25 -18.33 -22.94
CA GLU A 18 -13.61 -17.91 -22.59
C GLU A 18 -14.07 -16.60 -23.23
N ILE A 19 -13.15 -15.71 -23.62
CA ILE A 19 -13.50 -14.39 -24.16
C ILE A 19 -13.41 -14.38 -25.69
N LEU A 20 -12.51 -15.15 -26.28
CA LEU A 20 -12.35 -15.23 -27.73
C LEU A 20 -13.07 -16.51 -28.20
N HIS A 21 -14.10 -16.36 -29.05
CA HIS A 21 -14.88 -17.45 -29.68
C HIS A 21 -16.07 -18.02 -28.87
N ILE A 22 -16.89 -17.15 -28.25
CA ILE A 22 -18.15 -17.56 -27.59
C ILE A 22 -19.28 -17.81 -28.63
N GLU A 23 -19.21 -17.17 -29.81
CA GLU A 23 -20.24 -17.32 -30.84
C GLU A 23 -20.31 -18.78 -31.33
N HIS A 24 -21.47 -19.40 -31.12
CA HIS A 24 -21.86 -20.75 -31.59
C HIS A 24 -21.24 -21.96 -30.87
N HIS A 25 -20.59 -21.77 -29.71
CA HIS A 25 -20.08 -22.88 -28.91
C HIS A 25 -20.99 -23.23 -27.71
N PRO A 26 -21.03 -24.50 -27.27
CA PRO A 26 -21.76 -24.89 -26.08
C PRO A 26 -21.20 -24.18 -24.82
N PRO A 27 -22.03 -24.00 -23.77
CA PRO A 27 -21.65 -23.29 -22.55
C PRO A 27 -20.46 -23.94 -21.81
N THR A 28 -20.21 -25.23 -22.07
CA THR A 28 -19.03 -25.96 -21.61
C THR A 28 -18.07 -26.21 -22.77
N GLN A 29 -16.90 -25.59 -22.72
CA GLN A 29 -15.85 -25.77 -23.73
C GLN A 29 -14.90 -26.90 -23.33
N PRO A 30 -14.50 -27.76 -24.29
CA PRO A 30 -13.50 -28.80 -24.03
C PRO A 30 -12.15 -28.15 -23.66
N GLY A 31 -11.66 -28.44 -22.46
CA GLY A 31 -10.43 -27.84 -21.90
C GLY A 31 -10.67 -26.67 -20.94
N GLY A 32 -11.92 -26.20 -20.79
CA GLY A 32 -12.30 -25.25 -19.75
C GLY A 32 -12.45 -25.92 -18.39
N ALA A 33 -11.86 -25.31 -17.36
CA ALA A 33 -12.05 -25.73 -15.97
C ALA A 33 -13.07 -24.80 -15.28
N TYR A 34 -14.27 -25.31 -15.05
CA TYR A 34 -15.37 -24.55 -14.45
C TYR A 34 -15.35 -24.64 -12.92
N LEU A 35 -15.67 -23.52 -12.28
CA LEU A 35 -15.63 -23.39 -10.82
C LEU A 35 -16.97 -23.85 -10.22
N TYR A 36 -17.04 -25.11 -9.78
CA TYR A 36 -18.24 -25.65 -9.12
C TYR A 36 -18.16 -25.63 -7.59
N ARG A 37 -16.95 -25.62 -7.02
CA ARG A 37 -16.76 -25.67 -5.57
C ARG A 37 -16.51 -24.27 -5.02
N ALA A 38 -17.08 -23.97 -3.87
CA ALA A 38 -16.91 -22.68 -3.20
C ALA A 38 -15.44 -22.33 -2.88
N ASP A 39 -14.62 -23.33 -2.57
CA ASP A 39 -13.16 -23.16 -2.35
C ASP A 39 -12.45 -22.65 -3.60
N ASP A 40 -12.85 -23.13 -4.78
CA ASP A 40 -12.24 -22.74 -6.06
C ASP A 40 -12.69 -21.32 -6.46
N ILE A 41 -13.96 -20.98 -6.21
CA ILE A 41 -14.51 -19.63 -6.40
C ILE A 41 -13.79 -18.62 -5.49
N PHE A 42 -13.56 -18.98 -4.22
CA PHE A 42 -12.82 -18.13 -3.28
C PHE A 42 -11.38 -17.89 -3.75
N ARG A 43 -10.66 -18.93 -4.15
CA ARG A 43 -9.27 -18.82 -4.64
C ARG A 43 -9.18 -17.98 -5.91
N PHE A 44 -10.13 -18.16 -6.83
CA PHE A 44 -10.22 -17.38 -8.06
C PHE A 44 -10.46 -15.89 -7.75
N THR A 45 -11.47 -15.59 -6.94
CA THR A 45 -11.80 -14.20 -6.59
C THR A 45 -10.67 -13.55 -5.77
N LEU A 46 -10.01 -14.29 -4.88
CA LEU A 46 -8.85 -13.79 -4.13
C LEU A 46 -7.69 -13.45 -5.06
N TYR A 47 -7.37 -14.33 -6.02
CA TYR A 47 -6.30 -14.09 -6.98
C TYR A 47 -6.55 -12.83 -7.80
N TRP A 48 -7.73 -12.70 -8.40
CA TRP A 48 -8.06 -11.53 -9.21
C TRP A 48 -8.19 -10.25 -8.38
N ASN A 49 -8.75 -10.32 -7.17
CA ASN A 49 -8.74 -9.17 -6.26
C ASN A 49 -7.31 -8.74 -5.92
N LEU A 50 -6.38 -9.67 -5.66
CA LEU A 50 -4.98 -9.32 -5.46
C LEU A 50 -4.37 -8.68 -6.69
N VAL A 51 -4.62 -9.22 -7.89
CA VAL A 51 -4.10 -8.67 -9.15
C VAL A 51 -4.63 -7.26 -9.43
N PHE A 52 -5.89 -6.96 -9.12
CA PHE A 52 -6.47 -5.64 -9.39
C PHE A 52 -6.28 -4.64 -8.25
N TYR A 53 -6.38 -5.06 -6.98
CA TYR A 53 -6.27 -4.16 -5.84
C TYR A 53 -4.82 -3.82 -5.54
N THR A 54 -3.92 -4.80 -5.55
CA THR A 54 -2.53 -4.58 -5.09
C THR A 54 -1.82 -3.50 -5.90
N PRO A 55 -1.89 -3.45 -7.25
CA PRO A 55 -1.23 -2.40 -8.02
C PRO A 55 -1.79 -1.01 -7.73
N ILE A 56 -3.12 -0.86 -7.57
CA ILE A 56 -3.75 0.44 -7.28
C ILE A 56 -3.28 0.95 -5.91
N PHE A 57 -3.32 0.10 -4.90
CA PHE A 57 -2.84 0.44 -3.55
C PHE A 57 -1.33 0.66 -3.52
N PHE A 58 -0.56 -0.08 -4.32
CA PHE A 58 0.88 0.11 -4.45
C PHE A 58 1.23 1.46 -5.09
N VAL A 59 0.52 1.86 -6.15
CA VAL A 59 0.71 3.17 -6.77
C VAL A 59 0.35 4.28 -5.80
N CYS A 60 -0.78 4.16 -5.09
CA CYS A 60 -1.20 5.13 -4.08
C CYS A 60 -0.19 5.22 -2.91
N GLY A 61 0.24 4.09 -2.38
CA GLY A 61 1.24 4.01 -1.31
C GLY A 61 2.61 4.52 -1.75
N SER A 62 3.02 4.25 -2.99
CA SER A 62 4.27 4.78 -3.57
C SER A 62 4.22 6.29 -3.77
N TYR A 63 3.08 6.82 -4.20
CA TYR A 63 2.88 8.26 -4.31
C TYR A 63 2.94 8.95 -2.94
N ALA A 64 2.27 8.40 -1.94
CA ALA A 64 2.34 8.88 -0.56
C ALA A 64 3.77 8.79 -0.01
N PHE A 65 4.45 7.66 -0.24
CA PHE A 65 5.85 7.47 0.16
C PHE A 65 6.74 8.55 -0.43
N TRP A 66 6.62 8.84 -1.72
CA TRP A 66 7.43 9.86 -2.38
C TRP A 66 7.16 11.25 -1.83
N ASN A 67 5.88 11.58 -1.58
CA ASN A 67 5.48 12.85 -0.99
C ASN A 67 6.07 13.08 0.42
N TYR A 68 6.11 12.02 1.25
CA TYR A 68 6.65 12.10 2.62
C TYR A 68 8.19 11.98 2.69
N ALA A 69 8.80 11.19 1.81
CA ALA A 69 10.25 10.99 1.77
C ALA A 69 10.97 12.22 1.19
N PHE A 70 10.34 12.91 0.25
CA PHE A 70 10.89 14.09 -0.42
C PHE A 70 9.87 15.25 -0.40
N PRO A 71 9.54 15.80 0.77
CA PRO A 71 8.66 16.95 0.82
C PRO A 71 9.31 18.09 0.03
N PRO A 72 8.56 18.78 -0.85
CA PRO A 72 9.10 19.92 -1.57
C PRO A 72 9.67 20.89 -0.53
N SER A 73 10.92 21.30 -0.70
CA SER A 73 11.59 22.26 0.19
C SER A 73 10.61 23.39 0.46
N ARG A 74 10.15 23.50 1.70
CA ARG A 74 9.53 24.74 2.17
C ARG A 74 10.64 25.76 2.04
N ARG A 75 10.68 26.46 0.90
CA ARG A 75 11.26 27.79 0.87
C ARG A 75 10.41 28.54 1.89
N LEU A 76 10.87 28.58 3.14
CA LEU A 76 10.51 29.70 3.97
C LEU A 76 10.79 30.90 3.06
N PRO A 77 9.82 31.81 2.84
CA PRO A 77 10.17 33.13 2.42
C PRO A 77 11.18 33.57 3.47
N GLY A 78 12.47 33.55 3.12
CA GLY A 78 13.47 34.21 3.91
C GLY A 78 13.00 35.65 3.93
N ASN A 79 12.34 36.04 5.02
CA ASN A 79 12.38 37.42 5.40
C ASN A 79 13.87 37.66 5.69
N PRO A 80 14.60 38.43 4.87
CA PRO A 80 16.03 38.64 5.08
C PRO A 80 16.34 39.39 6.38
N ASN A 81 15.31 39.78 7.15
CA ASN A 81 15.40 40.83 8.14
C ASN A 81 14.98 40.44 9.57
N ASN A 82 14.86 39.16 9.93
CA ASN A 82 14.33 38.85 11.28
C ASN A 82 14.85 37.59 11.98
N ARG A 83 16.17 37.34 11.99
CA ARG A 83 16.84 36.53 13.04
C ARG A 83 18.29 36.95 13.28
N GLU A 84 18.52 38.24 13.47
CA GLU A 84 19.57 38.73 14.36
C GLU A 84 18.91 39.55 15.46
N SER A 85 18.22 38.86 16.35
CA SER A 85 17.95 39.38 17.68
C SER A 85 18.73 38.49 18.65
N PHE A 86 20.06 38.63 18.58
CA PHE A 86 20.86 38.50 19.80
C PHE A 86 20.19 39.40 20.84
N PRO A 87 19.82 38.92 22.04
CA PRO A 87 19.47 39.85 23.10
C PRO A 87 20.69 40.72 23.33
N LEU A 88 20.54 41.99 22.97
CA LEU A 88 21.48 43.06 23.18
C LEU A 88 22.06 42.88 24.58
N SER A 89 23.35 42.59 24.66
CA SER A 89 24.09 42.66 25.89
C SER A 89 24.01 44.12 26.35
N THR A 90 23.10 44.39 27.27
CA THR A 90 23.09 45.62 28.06
C THR A 90 24.49 45.77 28.62
N ILE A 91 25.16 46.85 28.22
CA ILE A 91 26.44 47.28 28.76
C ILE A 91 26.27 47.44 30.26
N GLN A 92 26.83 46.50 31.04
CA GLN A 92 27.20 46.70 32.43
C GLN A 92 28.66 46.29 32.61
N SER A 93 29.35 47.17 33.30
CA SER A 93 30.80 47.38 33.41
C SER A 93 31.55 46.41 34.35
N HIS A 94 32.71 45.92 33.88
CA HIS A 94 33.92 45.44 34.63
C HIS A 94 33.84 44.19 35.55
N PRO A 95 34.98 43.54 35.93
CA PRO A 95 36.23 43.26 35.20
C PRO A 95 36.70 41.76 35.28
N LEU A 96 37.72 41.42 34.48
CA LEU A 96 38.74 40.35 34.66
C LEU A 96 38.43 39.18 35.61
N ASN A 97 37.96 38.05 35.08
CA ASN A 97 38.44 36.73 35.52
C ASN A 97 38.06 35.65 34.49
N ALA A 98 39.08 35.01 33.91
CA ALA A 98 38.94 33.89 33.02
C ALA A 98 38.37 32.69 33.79
N SER A 99 37.17 32.24 33.41
CA SER A 99 36.61 30.94 33.78
C SER A 99 36.24 30.22 32.48
N PRO A 100 36.62 28.93 32.31
CA PRO A 100 36.33 28.23 31.06
C PRO A 100 34.81 28.03 30.96
N LEU A 101 34.22 28.56 29.88
CA LEU A 101 32.82 28.32 29.54
C LEU A 101 32.60 26.82 29.39
N VAL A 102 31.88 26.23 30.34
CA VAL A 102 31.19 24.96 30.13
C VAL A 102 30.15 25.21 29.04
N GLN A 103 30.47 24.84 27.81
CA GLN A 103 29.50 24.84 26.73
C GLN A 103 28.39 23.85 27.09
N PRO A 104 27.11 24.26 27.10
CA PRO A 104 26.02 23.33 27.30
C PRO A 104 26.04 22.29 26.17
N PRO A 105 25.78 21.01 26.46
CA PRO A 105 25.79 19.96 25.44
C PRO A 105 24.74 20.32 24.39
N GLN A 106 25.19 20.52 23.14
CA GLN A 106 24.27 20.75 22.04
C GLN A 106 23.30 19.58 21.96
N PRO A 107 21.97 19.81 21.98
CA PRO A 107 21.03 18.74 21.78
C PRO A 107 21.30 18.14 20.40
N HIS A 108 21.62 16.84 20.37
CA HIS A 108 21.80 16.09 19.13
C HIS A 108 20.58 16.34 18.24
N LYS A 109 20.78 17.06 17.13
CA LYS A 109 19.71 17.23 16.14
C LYS A 109 19.29 15.84 15.68
N PRO A 110 18.07 15.38 16.00
CA PRO A 110 17.61 14.10 15.49
C PRO A 110 17.62 14.17 13.97
N ASN A 111 18.15 13.14 13.31
CA ASN A 111 18.19 13.06 11.85
C ASN A 111 16.76 13.02 11.29
N GLU A 112 16.18 14.18 11.01
CA GLU A 112 14.80 14.33 10.52
C GLU A 112 14.56 13.51 9.26
N ARG A 113 15.58 13.36 8.41
CA ARG A 113 15.51 12.56 7.19
C ARG A 113 15.27 11.08 7.46
N ARG A 114 15.84 10.51 8.52
CA ARG A 114 15.67 9.09 8.89
C ARG A 114 14.27 8.83 9.45
N SER A 115 13.73 9.77 10.22
CA SER A 115 12.36 9.70 10.75
C SER A 115 11.31 9.77 9.64
N ARG A 116 11.52 10.61 8.62
CA ARG A 116 10.61 10.75 7.46
C ARG A 116 10.55 9.50 6.60
N ILE A 117 11.68 8.85 6.33
CA ILE A 117 11.70 7.59 5.56
C ILE A 117 10.99 6.48 6.34
N ALA A 118 11.23 6.36 7.64
CA ALA A 118 10.53 5.38 8.46
C ALA A 118 9.01 5.59 8.44
N PHE A 119 8.56 6.84 8.57
CA PHE A 119 7.14 7.18 8.47
C PHE A 119 6.57 6.85 7.09
N ALA A 120 7.26 7.22 6.01
CA ALA A 120 6.85 6.90 4.64
C ALA A 120 6.74 5.39 4.39
N LEU A 121 7.67 4.60 4.95
CA LEU A 121 7.63 3.13 4.87
C LEU A 121 6.43 2.55 5.63
N ILE A 122 6.09 3.08 6.81
CA ILE A 122 4.90 2.65 7.57
C ILE A 122 3.64 2.91 6.76
N VAL A 123 3.55 4.08 6.11
CA VAL A 123 2.42 4.42 5.24
C VAL A 123 2.32 3.42 4.09
N LEU A 124 3.41 3.18 3.36
CA LEU A 124 3.43 2.20 2.25
C LEU A 124 3.01 0.81 2.73
N LEU A 125 3.54 0.34 3.86
CA LEU A 125 3.20 -0.96 4.43
C LEU A 125 1.71 -1.03 4.79
N THR A 126 1.14 0.05 5.32
CA THR A 126 -0.30 0.13 5.66
C THR A 126 -1.17 0.04 4.41
N PHE A 127 -0.79 0.69 3.31
CA PHE A 127 -1.50 0.54 2.04
C PHE A 127 -1.46 -0.91 1.53
N LEU A 128 -0.32 -1.59 1.64
CA LEU A 128 -0.17 -2.99 1.25
C LEU A 128 -0.97 -3.94 2.15
N THR A 129 -1.00 -3.71 3.47
CA THR A 129 -1.79 -4.58 4.36
C THR A 129 -3.30 -4.38 4.13
N LEU A 130 -3.74 -3.13 3.93
CA LEU A 130 -5.13 -2.83 3.60
C LEU A 130 -5.54 -3.42 2.25
N SER A 131 -4.65 -3.46 1.25
CA SER A 131 -4.96 -4.08 -0.04
C SER A 131 -5.20 -5.58 0.09
N VAL A 132 -4.36 -6.28 0.86
CA VAL A 132 -4.53 -7.71 1.13
C VAL A 132 -5.81 -7.96 1.94
N ALA A 133 -6.06 -7.18 2.98
CA ALA A 133 -7.28 -7.29 3.78
C ALA A 133 -8.53 -7.06 2.93
N GLY A 134 -8.53 -6.02 2.09
CA GLY A 134 -9.61 -5.73 1.16
C GLY A 134 -9.84 -6.85 0.15
N ALA A 135 -8.76 -7.45 -0.39
CA ALA A 135 -8.85 -8.58 -1.30
C ALA A 135 -9.47 -9.82 -0.64
N VAL A 136 -9.11 -10.13 0.60
CA VAL A 136 -9.66 -11.25 1.37
C VAL A 136 -11.13 -11.03 1.72
N ILE A 137 -11.50 -9.82 2.15
CA ILE A 137 -12.91 -9.49 2.45
C ILE A 137 -13.74 -9.54 1.16
N GLY A 138 -13.23 -8.96 0.07
CA GLY A 138 -13.91 -8.95 -1.23
C GLY A 138 -14.10 -10.36 -1.80
N SER A 139 -13.10 -11.24 -1.68
CA SER A 139 -13.22 -12.64 -2.11
C SER A 139 -14.19 -13.42 -1.25
N ALA A 140 -14.23 -13.18 0.06
CA ALA A 140 -15.21 -13.80 0.95
C ALA A 140 -16.64 -13.40 0.58
N ILE A 141 -16.90 -12.10 0.39
CA ILE A 141 -18.23 -11.60 -0.01
C ILE A 141 -18.67 -12.24 -1.33
N MET A 142 -17.81 -12.24 -2.36
CA MET A 142 -18.13 -12.86 -3.65
C MET A 142 -18.35 -14.36 -3.53
N GLY A 143 -17.55 -15.06 -2.71
CA GLY A 143 -17.73 -16.48 -2.44
C GLY A 143 -19.10 -16.78 -1.82
N PHE A 144 -19.54 -15.99 -0.84
CA PHE A 144 -20.87 -16.15 -0.23
C PHE A 144 -22.01 -15.83 -1.20
N ILE A 145 -21.88 -14.77 -2.02
CA ILE A 145 -22.88 -14.42 -3.03
C ILE A 145 -23.01 -15.54 -4.06
N ALA A 146 -21.89 -16.04 -4.58
CA ALA A 146 -21.89 -17.14 -5.54
C ALA A 146 -22.51 -18.40 -4.93
N ALA A 147 -22.07 -18.81 -3.73
CA ALA A 147 -22.62 -19.99 -3.05
C ALA A 147 -24.14 -19.85 -2.80
N GLY A 148 -24.59 -18.66 -2.39
CA GLY A 148 -26.01 -18.36 -2.23
C GLY A 148 -26.80 -18.47 -3.54
N LEU A 149 -26.24 -17.97 -4.64
CA LEU A 149 -26.85 -18.04 -5.96
C LEU A 149 -26.96 -19.47 -6.48
N TYR A 150 -25.89 -20.27 -6.37
CA TYR A 150 -25.89 -21.69 -6.74
C TYR A 150 -26.95 -22.46 -5.95
N LYS A 151 -27.00 -22.24 -4.63
CA LYS A 151 -28.03 -22.86 -3.76
C LYS A 151 -29.45 -22.44 -4.14
N ALA A 152 -29.68 -21.17 -4.48
CA ALA A 152 -30.99 -20.68 -4.90
C ALA A 152 -31.42 -21.22 -6.27
N GLY A 153 -30.46 -21.50 -7.15
CA GLY A 153 -30.69 -22.09 -8.47
C GLY A 153 -30.90 -23.61 -8.48
N ASN A 154 -30.85 -24.29 -7.32
CA ASN A 154 -30.85 -25.76 -7.20
C ASN A 154 -29.75 -26.45 -8.03
N PHE A 155 -28.58 -25.81 -8.11
CA PHE A 155 -27.38 -26.39 -8.72
C PHE A 155 -26.45 -27.00 -7.67
#